data_AF-A0A9D1TIT3-F1
#
_entry.id   AF-A0A9D1TIT3-F1
#
_cell.length_a   1.000
_cell.length_b   1.000
_cell.length_c   1.000
_cell.angle_alpha   90.00
_cell.angle_beta   90.00
_cell.angle_gamma   90.00
#
_symmetry.space_group_name_H-M   'P 1'
#
loop_
_entity.id
_entity.type
_entity.pdbx_description
1 polymer ?
#
loop_
_entity_poly.entity_id
_entity_poly.type
_entity_poly.pdbx_seq_one_letter_code
_entity_poly.pdbx_strand_id
1 'polypeptide(L)'
;MKRLWIGCLVATIAIILIACSDKDENLGFDFDENGENIVTMKLPSDELTNTITLEADGDKVHTQTTENEASYDHYGVSSKASAEVAFNDVIAQYRKVEGLTYDVEFLEEGVHETLSVDFDEVDIDALKEVPGIQFDGNIKKGISLKATVNQLEEAGYVIN
;
A
#
# COMPACT_ATOMS: atom_id res chain seq x y z
N MET A 1 28.60 -6.57 -19.32
CA MET A 1 27.43 -5.85 -19.85
C MET A 1 26.33 -5.92 -18.80
N LYS A 2 26.36 -5.01 -17.82
CA LYS A 2 25.32 -4.90 -16.79
C LYS A 2 24.15 -4.18 -17.45
N ARG A 3 23.05 -4.90 -17.59
CA ARG A 3 21.87 -4.48 -18.36
C ARG A 3 21.34 -3.20 -17.73
N LEU A 4 21.21 -2.16 -18.55
CA LEU A 4 20.46 -0.95 -18.23
C LEU A 4 19.06 -1.35 -17.77
N TRP A 5 18.80 -1.25 -16.46
CA TRP A 5 17.48 -1.10 -15.89
C TRP A 5 17.42 0.31 -15.27
N ILE A 6 17.48 1.31 -16.16
CA ILE A 6 17.00 2.66 -15.85
C ILE A 6 15.57 2.65 -16.37
N GLY A 7 14.63 2.22 -15.54
CA GLY A 7 13.23 2.06 -15.92
C GLY A 7 12.47 1.34 -14.81
N CYS A 8 11.58 2.06 -14.14
CA CYS A 8 10.79 1.62 -12.98
C CYS A 8 11.59 1.36 -11.69
N LEU A 9 12.20 2.42 -11.14
CA LEU A 9 12.45 2.50 -9.69
C LEU A 9 11.14 2.79 -8.93
N VAL A 10 10.05 2.14 -9.34
CA VAL A 10 8.77 2.27 -8.66
C VAL A 10 8.84 1.28 -7.52
N ALA A 11 9.02 1.80 -6.31
CA ALA A 11 8.67 1.07 -5.09
C ALA A 11 7.34 0.40 -5.36
N THR A 12 7.30 -0.93 -5.48
CA THR A 12 6.06 -1.68 -5.62
C THR A 12 5.35 -1.57 -4.28
N ILE A 13 4.63 -0.46 -4.08
CA ILE A 13 3.69 -0.31 -2.97
C ILE A 13 2.48 -1.16 -3.36
N ALA A 14 2.58 -2.45 -3.04
CA ALA A 14 1.57 -3.44 -3.38
C ALA A 14 0.32 -3.18 -2.54
N ILE A 15 -0.62 -2.45 -3.12
CA ILE A 15 -2.00 -2.43 -2.65
C ILE A 15 -2.63 -3.73 -3.13
N ILE A 16 -2.94 -4.65 -2.22
CA ILE A 16 -3.52 -5.95 -2.53
C ILE A 16 -4.92 -5.93 -1.97
N LEU A 17 -5.93 -5.68 -2.82
CA LEU A 17 -7.32 -5.52 -2.39
C LEU A 17 -8.23 -6.44 -3.19
N ILE A 18 -9.11 -7.17 -2.49
CA ILE A 18 -10.12 -8.04 -3.10
C ILE A 18 -11.52 -7.46 -2.92
N ALA A 19 -12.30 -7.51 -4.00
CA ALA A 19 -13.75 -7.33 -3.94
C ALA A 19 -14.44 -8.42 -3.08
N CYS A 20 -15.66 -8.16 -2.61
CA CYS A 20 -16.42 -9.05 -1.72
C CYS A 20 -16.36 -10.54 -2.10
N SER A 21 -16.05 -11.37 -1.09
CA SER A 21 -16.07 -12.83 -1.12
C SER A 21 -16.98 -13.34 0.01
N ASP A 22 -17.93 -14.24 -0.30
CA ASP A 22 -18.92 -14.80 0.62
C ASP A 22 -18.37 -15.83 1.63
N LYS A 23 -17.05 -15.84 1.90
CA LYS A 23 -16.47 -16.80 2.85
C LYS A 23 -16.45 -16.26 4.27
N ASP A 24 -17.07 -17.01 5.15
CA ASP A 24 -16.97 -16.82 6.60
C ASP A 24 -15.61 -17.36 7.05
N GLU A 25 -14.67 -16.46 7.37
CA GLU A 25 -13.29 -16.80 7.70
C GLU A 25 -12.95 -16.33 9.11
N ASN A 26 -12.17 -17.15 9.83
CA ASN A 26 -11.73 -16.85 11.19
C ASN A 26 -10.58 -15.85 11.10
N LEU A 27 -10.93 -14.57 11.11
CA LEU A 27 -9.98 -13.48 11.10
C LEU A 27 -9.21 -13.47 12.42
N GLY A 28 -7.89 -13.34 12.38
CA GLY A 28 -7.04 -13.27 13.58
C GLY A 28 -7.22 -12.00 14.44
N PHE A 29 -8.33 -11.27 14.29
CA PHE A 29 -8.68 -10.05 15.01
C PHE A 29 -10.17 -10.01 15.36
N ASP A 30 -10.54 -9.11 16.29
CA ASP A 30 -11.94 -8.91 16.72
C ASP A 30 -12.70 -8.13 15.65
N PHE A 31 -13.50 -8.82 14.85
CA PHE A 31 -14.27 -8.23 13.75
C PHE A 31 -15.68 -7.85 14.19
N ASP A 32 -16.03 -6.57 14.04
CA ASP A 32 -17.39 -6.05 14.23
C ASP A 32 -18.12 -5.96 12.89
N GLU A 33 -19.11 -6.83 12.67
CA GLU A 33 -19.94 -6.82 11.46
C GLU A 33 -20.75 -5.54 11.23
N ASN A 34 -21.01 -4.75 12.28
CA ASN A 34 -21.88 -3.57 12.22
C ASN A 34 -21.17 -2.28 12.68
N GLY A 35 -19.85 -2.32 12.90
CA GLY A 35 -19.08 -1.22 13.47
C GLY A 35 -17.77 -0.96 12.72
N GLU A 36 -16.96 -0.05 13.27
CA GLU A 36 -15.65 0.28 12.74
C GLU A 36 -14.65 -0.84 13.04
N ASN A 37 -13.86 -1.20 12.04
CA ASN A 37 -12.78 -2.18 12.13
C ASN A 37 -11.48 -1.53 11.69
N ILE A 38 -10.44 -1.68 12.50
CA ILE A 38 -9.08 -1.23 12.16
C ILE A 38 -8.15 -2.42 12.31
N VAL A 39 -7.46 -2.78 11.22
CA VAL A 39 -6.51 -3.89 11.20
C VAL A 39 -5.18 -3.39 10.69
N THR A 40 -4.11 -3.64 11.44
CA THR A 40 -2.75 -3.36 11.01
C THR A 40 -1.99 -4.66 10.80
N MET A 41 -1.43 -4.83 9.61
CA MET A 41 -0.68 -5.99 9.19
C MET A 41 0.73 -5.59 8.78
N LYS A 42 1.71 -6.42 9.10
CA LYS A 42 3.12 -6.17 8.80
C LYS A 42 3.72 -7.33 8.03
N LEU A 43 4.54 -7.03 7.02
CA LEU A 43 5.36 -8.04 6.36
C LEU A 43 6.65 -8.27 7.18
N PRO A 44 6.90 -9.49 7.68
CA PRO A 44 8.16 -9.79 8.35
C PRO A 44 9.31 -9.85 7.32
N SER A 45 10.12 -8.79 7.26
CA SER A 45 11.29 -8.70 6.40
C SER A 45 12.39 -7.89 7.09
N ASP A 46 13.64 -8.35 6.96
CA ASP A 46 14.82 -7.66 7.50
C ASP A 46 15.35 -6.58 6.53
N GLU A 47 14.93 -6.61 5.26
CA GLU A 47 15.43 -5.69 4.22
C GLU A 47 14.55 -4.45 4.03
N LEU A 48 13.26 -4.56 4.37
CA LEU A 48 12.27 -3.50 4.28
C LEU A 48 11.21 -3.69 5.36
N THR A 49 10.73 -2.59 5.92
CA THR A 49 9.48 -2.58 6.69
C THR A 49 8.34 -2.27 5.74
N ASN A 50 7.30 -3.10 5.74
CA ASN A 50 6.03 -2.79 5.08
C ASN A 50 4.90 -3.04 6.09
N THR A 51 4.12 -2.01 6.35
CA THR A 51 2.95 -2.04 7.23
C THR A 51 1.74 -1.56 6.44
N ILE A 52 0.64 -2.29 6.53
CA ILE A 52 -0.64 -1.96 5.92
C ILE A 52 -1.67 -1.84 7.02
N THR A 53 -2.34 -0.69 7.10
CA THR A 53 -3.47 -0.44 7.98
C THR A 53 -4.73 -0.30 7.14
N LEU A 54 -5.76 -1.06 7.48
CA LEU A 54 -7.07 -1.06 6.83
C LEU A 54 -8.10 -0.55 7.83
N GLU A 55 -8.88 0.43 7.41
CA GLU A 55 -10.03 0.95 8.16
C GLU A 55 -11.31 0.66 7.37
N ALA A 56 -12.30 0.09 8.06
CA ALA A 56 -13.52 -0.40 7.44
C ALA A 56 -14.75 -0.20 8.32
N ASP A 57 -15.90 0.00 7.67
CA ASP A 57 -17.22 -0.11 8.29
C ASP A 57 -17.81 -1.48 7.99
N GLY A 58 -17.98 -2.30 9.03
CA GLY A 58 -18.24 -3.72 8.87
C GLY A 58 -17.16 -4.37 8.01
N ASP A 59 -17.56 -4.98 6.89
CA ASP A 59 -16.62 -5.56 5.94
C ASP A 59 -16.16 -4.60 4.83
N LYS A 60 -16.67 -3.37 4.74
CA LYS A 60 -16.34 -2.45 3.65
C LYS A 60 -15.17 -1.55 4.03
N VAL A 61 -14.00 -1.75 3.43
CA VAL A 61 -12.84 -0.86 3.59
C VAL A 61 -13.14 0.51 3.00
N HIS A 62 -12.88 1.56 3.76
CA HIS A 62 -12.94 2.95 3.30
C HIS A 62 -11.56 3.59 3.23
N THR A 63 -10.60 3.18 4.08
CA THR A 63 -9.23 3.70 4.04
C THR A 63 -8.21 2.57 4.04
N GLN A 64 -7.18 2.70 3.21
CA GLN A 64 -5.95 1.93 3.38
C GLN A 64 -4.77 2.87 3.52
N THR A 65 -3.95 2.65 4.54
CA THR A 65 -2.64 3.28 4.69
C THR A 65 -1.55 2.23 4.55
N THR A 66 -0.52 2.52 3.76
CA THR A 66 0.64 1.67 3.56
C THR A 66 1.89 2.47 3.87
N GLU A 67 2.66 1.98 4.83
CA GLU A 67 3.94 2.54 5.25
C GLU A 67 5.07 1.62 4.80
N ASN A 68 6.05 2.17 4.11
CA ASN A 68 7.26 1.46 3.71
C ASN A 68 8.48 2.15 4.28
N GLU A 69 9.44 1.39 4.77
CA GLU A 69 10.76 1.91 5.10
C GLU A 69 11.83 1.00 4.55
N ALA A 70 12.73 1.56 3.76
CA ALA A 70 13.86 0.82 3.20
C ALA A 70 15.09 1.71 3.02
N SER A 71 16.25 1.07 2.97
CA SER A 71 17.53 1.76 2.75
C SER A 71 17.63 2.35 1.35
N TYR A 72 18.50 3.34 1.16
CA TYR A 72 18.78 3.90 -0.17
C TYR A 72 19.27 2.83 -1.17
N ASP A 73 20.06 1.86 -0.70
CA ASP A 73 20.57 0.76 -1.52
C ASP A 73 19.44 -0.15 -2.05
N HIS A 74 18.35 -0.33 -1.28
CA HIS A 74 17.16 -1.07 -1.74
C HIS A 74 16.57 -0.43 -2.99
N TYR A 75 16.52 0.90 -3.02
CA TYR A 75 16.08 1.68 -4.17
C TYR A 75 17.21 1.95 -5.17
N GLY A 76 18.37 1.31 -5.05
CA GLY A 76 19.49 1.49 -5.99
C GLY A 76 20.01 2.94 -6.09
N VAL A 77 19.75 3.78 -5.08
CA VAL A 77 20.26 5.15 -4.98
C VAL A 77 21.34 5.21 -3.91
N SER A 78 22.34 6.08 -4.09
CA SER A 78 23.53 6.08 -3.22
C SER A 78 23.54 7.20 -2.18
N SER A 79 22.50 8.03 -2.13
CA SER A 79 22.41 9.18 -1.23
C SER A 79 20.99 9.73 -1.12
N LYS A 80 20.73 10.47 -0.03
CA LYS A 80 19.54 11.30 0.16
C LYS A 80 19.25 12.23 -1.02
N ALA A 81 20.25 12.98 -1.49
CA ALA A 81 20.07 13.90 -2.61
C ALA A 81 19.67 13.19 -3.91
N SER A 82 20.24 12.01 -4.19
CA SER A 82 19.81 11.20 -5.34
C SER A 82 18.41 10.62 -5.16
N ALA A 83 18.01 10.28 -3.93
CA ALA A 83 16.66 9.81 -3.63
C ALA A 83 15.63 10.92 -3.82
N GLU A 84 15.88 12.12 -3.30
CA GLU A 84 14.99 13.29 -3.48
C GLU A 84 14.71 13.56 -4.95
N VAL A 85 15.72 13.48 -5.82
CA VAL A 85 15.55 13.63 -7.26
C VAL A 85 14.76 12.48 -7.87
N ALA A 86 15.04 11.23 -7.47
CA ALA A 86 14.38 10.04 -8.02
C ALA A 86 12.88 9.98 -7.67
N PHE A 87 12.52 10.39 -6.45
CA PHE A 87 11.15 10.34 -5.95
C PHE A 87 10.31 11.56 -6.35
N ASN A 88 10.92 12.68 -6.73
CA ASN A 88 10.17 13.91 -7.03
C ASN A 88 9.07 13.72 -8.08
N ASP A 89 9.38 13.03 -9.18
CA ASP A 89 8.41 12.76 -10.24
C ASP A 89 7.33 11.77 -9.80
N VAL A 90 7.66 10.82 -8.92
CA VAL A 90 6.73 9.84 -8.35
C VAL A 90 5.76 10.54 -7.40
N ILE A 91 6.29 11.35 -6.48
CA ILE A 91 5.50 12.17 -5.53
C ILE A 91 4.51 13.05 -6.29
N ALA A 92 4.97 13.72 -7.33
CA ALA A 92 4.13 14.58 -8.15
C ALA A 92 3.07 13.82 -8.96
N GLN A 93 3.29 12.54 -9.29
CA GLN A 93 2.29 11.70 -9.97
C GLN A 93 1.20 11.25 -9.00
N TYR A 94 1.59 10.74 -7.83
CA TYR A 94 0.65 10.23 -6.82
C TYR A 94 -0.26 11.35 -6.32
N ARG A 95 0.30 12.52 -5.96
CA ARG A 95 -0.46 13.67 -5.44
C ARG A 95 -1.45 14.31 -6.43
N LYS A 96 -1.51 13.87 -7.69
CA LYS A 96 -2.52 14.32 -8.67
C LYS A 96 -3.82 13.54 -8.56
N VAL A 97 -3.81 12.39 -7.88
CA VAL A 97 -5.00 11.55 -7.71
C VAL A 97 -5.75 12.05 -6.47
N GLU A 98 -6.97 12.54 -6.68
CA GLU A 98 -7.88 12.89 -5.60
C GLU A 98 -8.17 11.66 -4.73
N GLY A 99 -8.32 11.83 -3.42
CA GLY A 99 -8.47 10.71 -2.47
C GLY A 99 -7.18 9.92 -2.20
N LEU A 100 -6.03 10.37 -2.72
CA LEU A 100 -4.72 9.76 -2.45
C LEU A 100 -3.76 10.76 -1.81
N THR A 101 -3.18 10.37 -0.68
CA THR A 101 -2.09 11.09 -0.01
C THR A 101 -0.82 10.27 -0.11
N TYR A 102 0.26 10.87 -0.59
CA TYR A 102 1.57 10.22 -0.63
C TYR A 102 2.64 11.17 -0.11
N ASP A 103 3.30 10.73 0.94
CA ASP A 103 4.35 11.42 1.65
C ASP A 103 5.61 10.56 1.71
N VAL A 104 6.74 11.24 1.58
CA VAL A 104 8.06 10.60 1.53
C VAL A 104 8.98 11.38 2.45
N GLU A 105 9.44 10.74 3.51
CA GLU A 105 10.44 11.25 4.42
C GLU A 105 11.81 10.65 4.06
N PHE A 106 12.77 11.52 3.78
CA PHE A 106 14.14 11.12 3.49
C PHE A 106 14.97 11.10 4.78
N LEU A 107 15.20 9.90 5.29
CA LEU A 107 15.98 9.64 6.50
C LEU A 107 17.49 9.68 6.22
N GLU A 108 18.32 9.46 7.25
CA GLU A 108 19.78 9.42 7.08
C GLU A 108 20.24 8.21 6.25
N GLU A 109 19.66 7.04 6.51
CA GLU A 109 20.09 5.76 5.90
C GLU A 109 19.08 5.22 4.87
N GLY A 110 17.95 5.89 4.68
CA GLY A 110 16.89 5.38 3.81
C GLY A 110 15.73 6.35 3.60
N VAL A 111 14.59 5.78 3.21
CA VAL A 111 13.35 6.49 2.91
C VAL A 111 12.23 5.82 3.70
N HIS A 112 11.37 6.65 4.30
CA HIS A 112 10.08 6.24 4.85
C HIS A 112 8.98 6.82 3.96
N GLU A 113 8.16 5.95 3.37
CA GLU A 113 7.06 6.30 2.48
C GLU A 113 5.74 6.00 3.16
N THR A 114 4.80 6.94 3.10
CA THR A 114 3.42 6.76 3.57
C THR A 114 2.48 7.03 2.42
N LEU A 115 1.70 6.02 2.06
CA LEU A 115 0.64 6.10 1.06
C LEU A 115 -0.71 5.86 1.74
N SER A 116 -1.63 6.81 1.67
CA SER A 116 -3.00 6.65 2.14
C SER A 116 -3.98 6.82 0.99
N VAL A 117 -4.94 5.92 0.89
CA VAL A 117 -6.00 5.91 -0.12
C VAL A 117 -7.34 5.90 0.59
N ASP A 118 -8.16 6.92 0.30
CA ASP A 118 -9.56 7.01 0.69
C ASP A 118 -10.43 6.47 -0.45
N PHE A 119 -11.01 5.28 -0.27
CA PHE A 119 -11.83 4.61 -1.28
C PHE A 119 -13.22 5.21 -1.47
N ASP A 120 -13.66 6.10 -0.58
CA ASP A 120 -14.91 6.82 -0.75
C ASP A 120 -14.72 8.11 -1.58
N GLU A 121 -13.50 8.67 -1.62
CA GLU A 121 -13.17 9.86 -2.41
C GLU A 121 -12.36 9.58 -3.69
N VAL A 122 -11.56 8.52 -3.74
CA VAL A 122 -10.56 8.30 -4.80
C VAL A 122 -11.17 8.04 -6.19
N ASP A 123 -10.60 8.65 -7.21
CA ASP A 123 -10.88 8.25 -8.60
C ASP A 123 -10.19 6.91 -8.90
N ILE A 124 -10.98 5.85 -8.80
CA ILE A 124 -10.58 4.46 -9.06
C ILE A 124 -9.95 4.25 -10.45
N ASP A 125 -10.35 5.02 -11.46
CA ASP A 125 -9.78 4.88 -12.79
C ASP A 125 -8.42 5.62 -12.88
N ALA A 126 -8.27 6.76 -12.23
CA ALA A 126 -6.97 7.44 -12.10
C ALA A 126 -5.98 6.64 -11.22
N LEU A 127 -6.48 6.01 -10.16
CA LEU A 127 -5.70 5.20 -9.23
C LEU A 127 -5.02 3.99 -9.90
N LYS A 128 -5.66 3.40 -10.91
CA LYS A 128 -5.10 2.29 -11.70
C LYS A 128 -3.95 2.70 -12.62
N GLU A 129 -3.87 3.98 -12.97
CA GLU A 129 -2.79 4.52 -13.79
C GLU A 129 -1.56 4.88 -12.94
N VAL A 130 -1.69 4.86 -11.61
CA VAL A 130 -0.57 5.10 -10.69
C VAL A 130 0.39 3.90 -10.74
N PRO A 131 1.66 4.10 -11.09
CA PRO A 131 2.63 3.01 -11.16
C PRO A 131 2.74 2.30 -9.81
N GLY A 132 2.77 0.97 -9.80
CA GLY A 132 2.98 0.19 -8.57
C GLY A 132 1.71 -0.15 -7.80
N ILE A 133 0.59 0.52 -8.07
CA ILE A 133 -0.72 0.14 -7.53
C ILE A 133 -1.33 -0.97 -8.39
N GLN A 134 -1.80 -2.03 -7.74
CA GLN A 134 -2.49 -3.16 -8.39
C GLN A 134 -3.80 -3.42 -7.67
N PHE A 135 -4.78 -4.03 -8.35
CA PHE A 135 -6.07 -4.39 -7.76
C PHE A 135 -6.51 -5.73 -8.29
N ASP A 136 -7.06 -6.56 -7.41
CA ASP A 136 -7.70 -7.80 -7.80
C ASP A 136 -9.23 -7.62 -7.83
N GLY A 137 -9.79 -7.73 -9.03
CA GLY A 137 -11.24 -7.62 -9.25
C GLY A 137 -11.73 -6.19 -9.49
N ASN A 138 -13.02 -5.95 -9.21
CA ASN A 138 -13.67 -4.66 -9.47
C ASN A 138 -13.96 -3.93 -8.16
N ILE A 139 -13.01 -3.12 -7.71
CA ILE A 139 -13.09 -2.33 -6.48
C ILE A 139 -14.20 -1.27 -6.49
N LYS A 140 -14.81 -0.96 -7.66
CA LYS A 140 -16.02 -0.08 -7.72
C LYS A 140 -17.22 -0.69 -7.00
N LYS A 141 -17.18 -1.98 -6.67
CA LYS A 141 -18.21 -2.66 -5.87
C LYS A 141 -17.93 -2.64 -4.36
N GLY A 142 -16.86 -1.96 -3.94
CA GLY A 142 -16.34 -2.02 -2.58
C GLY A 142 -15.21 -3.04 -2.45
N ILE A 143 -14.43 -2.84 -1.39
CA ILE A 143 -13.28 -3.67 -1.01
C ILE A 143 -13.67 -4.37 0.30
N SER A 144 -13.49 -5.69 0.35
CA SER A 144 -13.82 -6.47 1.55
C SER A 144 -12.62 -6.54 2.48
N LEU A 145 -12.81 -6.16 3.75
CA LEU A 145 -11.77 -6.24 4.77
C LEU A 145 -11.34 -7.68 4.97
N LYS A 146 -12.31 -8.59 5.14
CA LYS A 146 -12.07 -10.03 5.30
C LYS A 146 -11.21 -10.59 4.17
N ALA A 147 -11.65 -10.38 2.93
CA ALA A 147 -10.96 -10.91 1.77
C ALA A 147 -9.54 -10.33 1.63
N THR A 148 -9.39 -9.04 1.92
CA THR A 148 -8.09 -8.35 1.89
C THR A 148 -7.14 -8.89 2.96
N VAL A 149 -7.59 -9.05 4.20
CA VAL A 149 -6.78 -9.61 5.30
C VAL A 149 -6.30 -11.01 4.95
N ASN A 150 -7.19 -11.87 4.46
CA ASN A 150 -6.82 -13.24 4.10
C ASN A 150 -5.78 -13.26 2.97
N GLN A 151 -5.89 -12.38 1.97
CA GLN A 151 -4.90 -12.29 0.89
C GLN A 151 -3.55 -11.81 1.41
N LEU A 152 -3.54 -10.85 2.34
CA LEU A 152 -2.32 -10.36 2.98
C LEU A 152 -1.66 -11.48 3.81
N GLU A 153 -2.43 -12.26 4.56
CA GLU A 153 -1.92 -13.44 5.27
C GLU A 153 -1.34 -14.49 4.30
N GLU A 154 -2.01 -14.78 3.19
CA GLU A 154 -1.49 -15.65 2.12
C GLU A 154 -0.19 -15.11 1.49
N ALA A 155 -0.05 -13.79 1.43
CA ALA A 155 1.17 -13.10 0.98
C ALA A 155 2.27 -13.04 2.05
N GLY A 156 2.02 -13.54 3.27
CA GLY A 156 2.98 -13.63 4.36
C GLY A 156 2.96 -12.47 5.36
N TYR A 157 1.96 -11.59 5.28
CA TYR A 157 1.73 -10.57 6.30
C TYR A 157 1.16 -11.20 7.56
N VAL A 158 1.46 -10.57 8.70
CA VAL A 158 0.91 -10.96 10.00
C VAL A 158 0.23 -9.78 10.65
N ILE A 159 -0.87 -10.03 11.36
CA ILE A 159 -1.52 -9.02 12.20
C ILE A 159 -0.56 -8.62 13.32
N ASN A 160 -0.40 -7.31 13.53
CA ASN A 160 0.50 -6.73 14.53
C ASN A 160 -0.24 -6.32 15.81
#